data_AF-A0A1F8QS44-F1
#
_entry.id   AF-A0A1F8QS44-F1
#
_cell.length_a   1.000
_cell.length_b   1.000
_cell.length_c   1.000
_cell.angle_alpha   90.00
_cell.angle_beta   90.00
_cell.angle_gamma   90.00
#
_symmetry.space_group_name_H-M   'P 1'
#
loop_
_entity.id
_entity.type
_entity.pdbx_description
1 polymer ?
#
loop_
_entity_poly.entity_id
_entity_poly.type
_entity_poly.pdbx_seq_one_letter_code
_entity_poly.pdbx_strand_id
1 'polypeptide(L)'
;MNLGGTPQGGDGMVLDGRTLYICERIQNGDRIVRIDMAVDLASGTIRDNFRDDSFGFPTTIAKLDSRMLVVNSQFNNRGGTPNLPFTVSDIPIPR
;
A
#
# COMPACT_ATOMS: atom_id res chain seq x y z
N MET A 1 -12.25 -9.98 -5.02
CA MET A 1 -11.02 -10.78 -5.03
C MET A 1 -11.04 -11.72 -3.83
N ASN A 2 -10.77 -13.01 -4.04
CA ASN A 2 -10.67 -13.99 -2.95
C ASN A 2 -9.20 -14.16 -2.53
N LEU A 3 -8.85 -13.71 -1.31
CA LEU A 3 -7.48 -13.78 -0.79
C LEU A 3 -7.25 -14.96 0.17
N GLY A 4 -8.23 -15.86 0.31
CA GLY A 4 -8.13 -17.02 1.21
C GLY A 4 -8.05 -16.68 2.70
N GLY A 5 -8.41 -15.46 3.11
CA GLY A 5 -8.24 -14.96 4.48
C GLY A 5 -8.94 -13.62 4.76
N THR A 6 -8.42 -12.86 5.73
CA THR A 6 -9.01 -11.59 6.20
C THR A 6 -9.09 -10.53 5.09
N PRO A 7 -10.24 -9.85 4.94
CA PRO A 7 -10.39 -8.74 3.99
C PRO A 7 -9.29 -7.68 4.19
N GLN A 8 -8.65 -7.27 3.11
CA GLN A 8 -7.64 -6.20 3.13
C GLN A 8 -8.34 -4.87 2.89
N GLY A 9 -8.29 -3.96 3.87
CA GLY A 9 -8.80 -2.59 3.77
C GLY A 9 -7.81 -1.72 2.99
N GLY A 10 -7.72 -1.96 1.69
CA GLY A 10 -6.81 -1.23 0.81
C GLY A 10 -7.39 0.10 0.36
N ASP A 11 -6.74 1.22 0.72
CA ASP A 11 -7.10 2.55 0.19
C ASP A 11 -6.69 2.69 -1.28
N GLY A 12 -5.50 2.18 -1.63
CA GLY A 12 -4.98 2.20 -2.99
C GLY A 12 -4.20 0.94 -3.34
N MET A 13 -4.02 0.67 -4.63
CA MET A 13 -3.38 -0.55 -5.12
C MET A 13 -2.68 -0.35 -6.47
N VAL A 14 -1.66 -1.16 -6.74
CA VAL A 14 -0.98 -1.25 -8.05
C VAL A 14 -0.71 -2.71 -8.39
N LEU A 15 -1.02 -3.10 -9.63
CA LEU A 15 -0.73 -4.43 -10.16
C LEU A 15 0.51 -4.37 -11.06
N ASP A 16 1.50 -5.23 -10.79
CA ASP A 16 2.68 -5.42 -11.62
C ASP A 16 2.78 -6.89 -12.03
N GLY A 17 2.49 -7.18 -13.31
CA GLY A 17 2.33 -8.55 -13.79
C GLY A 17 1.23 -9.29 -13.02
N ARG A 18 1.62 -10.24 -12.16
CA ARG A 18 0.70 -10.98 -11.27
C ARG A 18 0.97 -10.70 -9.80
N THR A 19 1.69 -9.63 -9.47
CA THR A 19 1.90 -9.20 -8.09
C THR A 19 1.06 -7.97 -7.83
N LEU A 20 0.08 -8.09 -6.95
CA LEU A 20 -0.74 -6.97 -6.49
C LEU A 20 -0.13 -6.40 -5.21
N TYR A 21 0.13 -5.11 -5.20
CA TYR A 21 0.49 -4.36 -4.02
C TYR A 21 -0.73 -3.57 -3.56
N ILE A 22 -1.05 -3.64 -2.27
CA ILE A 22 -2.14 -2.91 -1.64
C ILE A 22 -1.56 -2.00 -0.56
N CYS A 23 -1.87 -0.71 -0.62
CA CYS A 23 -1.69 0.21 0.49
C CYS A 23 -2.80 -0.06 1.52
N GLU A 24 -2.47 -0.78 2.59
CA GLU A 24 -3.41 -1.15 3.61
C GLU A 24 -3.28 -0.22 4.82
N ARG A 25 -4.43 0.30 5.26
CA ARG A 25 -4.57 0.97 6.53
C ARG A 25 -5.18 0.03 7.56
N ILE A 26 -4.45 -0.23 8.64
CA ILE A 26 -4.99 -0.88 9.83
C ILE A 26 -4.69 -0.07 11.08
N GLN A 27 -5.41 -0.31 12.18
CA GLN A 27 -5.19 0.39 13.45
C GLN A 27 -3.76 0.27 13.98
N ASN A 28 -3.04 -0.81 13.61
CA ASN A 28 -1.71 -1.13 14.11
C ASN A 28 -0.57 -0.70 13.17
N GLY A 29 -0.84 0.20 12.23
CA GLY A 29 0.17 0.83 11.39
C GLY A 29 0.02 0.56 9.90
N ASP A 30 0.53 1.52 9.14
CA ASP A 30 0.41 1.60 7.69
C ASP A 30 1.38 0.60 7.05
N ARG A 31 0.91 -0.14 6.04
CA ARG A 31 1.75 -1.13 5.35
C ARG A 31 1.36 -1.30 3.90
N ILE A 32 2.30 -1.79 3.11
CA ILE A 32 2.04 -2.30 1.77
C ILE A 32 1.99 -3.82 1.87
N VAL A 33 0.90 -4.41 1.40
CA VAL A 33 0.68 -5.85 1.35
C VAL A 33 0.98 -6.33 -0.07
N ARG A 34 1.81 -7.37 -0.20
CA ARG A 34 2.15 -8.00 -1.47
C ARG A 34 1.37 -9.29 -1.62
N ILE A 35 0.71 -9.45 -2.77
CA ILE A 35 -0.16 -10.58 -3.06
C ILE A 35 0.26 -11.18 -4.39
N ASP A 36 0.51 -12.48 -4.39
CA ASP A 36 0.70 -13.25 -5.62
C ASP A 36 -0.67 -13.64 -6.16
N MET A 37 -1.00 -13.12 -7.34
CA MET A 37 -2.30 -13.28 -8.00
C MET A 37 -2.36 -14.56 -8.84
N ALA A 38 -3.51 -15.21 -8.80
CA ALA A 38 -3.88 -16.24 -9.77
C ALA A 38 -3.91 -15.66 -11.19
N VAL A 39 -3.85 -16.54 -12.19
CA VAL A 39 -3.79 -16.14 -13.62
C VAL A 39 -5.01 -15.32 -14.04
N ASP A 40 -6.17 -15.61 -13.47
CA ASP A 40 -7.43 -14.89 -13.73
C ASP A 40 -7.60 -13.61 -12.90
N LEU A 41 -6.64 -13.30 -12.03
CA LEU A 41 -6.67 -12.18 -11.07
C LEU A 41 -7.90 -12.18 -10.14
N ALA A 42 -8.69 -13.26 -10.08
CA ALA A 42 -9.89 -13.34 -9.27
C ALA A 42 -9.58 -13.76 -7.82
N SER A 43 -8.43 -14.42 -7.63
CA SER A 43 -7.92 -14.86 -6.34
C SER A 43 -6.42 -14.60 -6.19
N GLY A 44 -5.93 -14.61 -4.96
CA GLY A 44 -4.51 -14.42 -4.68
C GLY A 44 -4.13 -14.94 -3.30
N THR A 45 -2.83 -15.03 -3.05
CA THR A 45 -2.28 -15.39 -1.74
C THR A 45 -1.40 -14.26 -1.24
N ILE A 46 -1.67 -13.80 -0.01
CA ILE A 46 -0.83 -12.82 0.66
C ILE A 46 0.56 -13.43 0.87
N ARG A 47 1.57 -12.78 0.31
CA ARG A 47 2.97 -13.22 0.39
C ARG A 47 3.66 -12.62 1.61
N ASP A 48 3.66 -11.29 1.68
CA ASP A 48 4.29 -10.53 2.75
C ASP A 48 3.64 -9.15 2.88
N ASN A 49 4.14 -8.38 3.85
CA ASN A 49 3.88 -6.95 3.94
C ASN A 49 5.13 -6.23 4.39
N PHE A 50 5.23 -4.95 4.08
CA PHE A 50 6.34 -4.10 4.47
C PHE A 50 5.85 -2.68 4.79
N ARG A 51 6.64 -1.96 5.58
CA ARG A 51 6.35 -0.61 6.07
C ARG A 51 7.61 0.23 6.05
N ASP A 52 7.42 1.54 6.14
CA ASP A 52 8.50 2.51 6.24
C ASP A 52 8.07 3.65 7.17
N ASP A 53 9.00 4.19 7.95
CA ASP A 53 8.71 5.23 8.94
C ASP A 53 8.30 6.57 8.28
N SER A 54 8.53 6.71 6.97
CA SER A 54 8.07 7.87 6.20
C SER A 54 6.57 7.86 5.89
N PHE A 55 5.83 6.79 6.21
CA PHE A 55 4.40 6.71 5.94
C PHE A 55 3.62 7.69 6.83
N GLY A 56 2.82 8.53 6.18
CA GLY A 56 2.07 9.62 6.80
C GLY A 56 0.60 9.58 6.38
N PHE A 57 -0.10 8.51 6.77
CA PHE A 57 -1.47 8.25 6.32
C PHE A 57 -1.53 8.02 4.79
N PRO A 58 -0.86 6.97 4.27
CA PRO A 58 -0.80 6.69 2.84
C PRO A 58 -2.17 6.29 2.31
N THR A 59 -2.48 6.71 1.08
CA THR A 59 -3.79 6.50 0.45
C THR A 59 -3.72 5.93 -0.96
N THR A 60 -2.58 6.05 -1.63
CA THR A 60 -2.34 5.41 -2.91
C THR A 60 -0.85 5.16 -3.12
N ILE A 61 -0.55 4.27 -4.05
CA ILE A 61 0.81 3.83 -4.38
C ILE A 61 1.00 3.73 -5.89
N ALA A 62 2.23 3.96 -6.34
CA ALA A 62 2.67 3.71 -7.71
C ALA A 62 4.03 3.02 -7.69
N LYS A 63 4.25 2.08 -8.60
CA LYS A 63 5.53 1.38 -8.74
C LYS A 63 6.37 2.05 -9.82
N LEU A 64 7.64 2.27 -9.53
CA LEU A 64 8.66 2.71 -10.48
C LEU A 64 9.88 1.79 -10.34
N ASP A 65 10.10 0.92 -11.32
CA ASP A 65 11.13 -0.12 -11.27
C ASP A 65 11.11 -0.94 -9.97
N SER A 66 12.18 -0.90 -9.18
CA SER A 66 12.30 -1.59 -7.89
C SER A 66 11.87 -0.74 -6.69
N ARG A 67 11.14 0.34 -6.94
CA ARG A 67 10.74 1.32 -5.93
C ARG A 67 9.22 1.52 -5.90
N MET A 68 8.72 1.86 -4.73
CA MET A 68 7.33 2.22 -4.50
C MET A 68 7.25 3.69 -4.10
N LEU A 69 6.44 4.44 -4.85
CA LEU A 69 6.03 5.79 -4.50
C LEU A 69 4.73 5.71 -3.70
N VAL A 70 4.69 6.37 -2.54
CA VAL A 70 3.56 6.30 -1.61
C VAL A 70 3.07 7.70 -1.29
N VAL A 71 1.80 7.99 -1.61
CA VAL A 71 1.20 9.31 -1.40
C VAL A 71 0.64 9.43 0.02
N ASN A 72 1.23 10.32 0.82
CA ASN A 72 0.87 10.58 2.22
C ASN A 72 -0.17 11.71 2.31
N SER A 73 -1.45 11.36 2.42
CA SER A 73 -2.57 12.32 2.33
C SER A 73 -3.01 12.91 3.67
N GLN A 74 -2.51 12.38 4.79
CA GLN A 74 -2.81 12.89 6.14
C GLN A 74 -4.31 13.03 6.45
N PHE A 75 -5.15 12.07 6.01
CA PHE A 75 -6.59 12.15 6.31
C PHE A 75 -6.93 12.12 7.80
N ASN A 76 -6.00 11.68 8.68
CA ASN A 76 -6.10 11.90 10.13
C ASN A 76 -6.12 13.37 10.55
N ASN A 77 -5.54 14.27 9.75
CA ASN A 77 -5.48 15.70 10.03
C ASN A 77 -6.57 16.48 9.27
N ARG A 78 -7.51 15.80 8.60
CA ARG A 78 -8.58 16.45 7.82
C ARG A 78 -9.43 17.33 8.75
N GLY A 79 -9.61 18.58 8.34
CA GLY A 79 -10.34 19.59 9.13
C GLY A 79 -9.51 20.30 10.20
N GLY A 80 -8.26 19.88 10.40
CA GLY A 80 -7.27 20.58 11.24
C GLY A 80 -6.15 21.22 10.40
N THR A 81 -4.97 21.34 11.00
CA THR A 81 -3.76 21.85 10.35
C THR A 81 -2.94 20.70 9.75
N PRO A 82 -2.63 20.68 8.45
CA PRO A 82 -1.79 19.64 7.86
C PRO A 82 -0.31 19.85 8.22
N ASN A 83 0.47 18.77 8.21
CA ASN A 83 1.92 18.86 8.22
C ASN A 83 2.40 19.16 6.79
N LEU A 84 3.14 20.25 6.61
CA LEU A 84 3.67 20.63 5.31
C LEU A 84 5.18 20.35 5.21
N PRO A 85 5.69 20.01 4.01
CA PRO A 85 4.91 19.74 2.78
C PRO A 85 4.17 18.39 2.85
N PHE A 86 3.15 18.22 2.00
CA PHE A 86 2.68 16.87 1.68
C PHE A 86 3.80 16.11 0.99
N THR A 87 3.94 14.83 1.30
CA THR A 87 5.08 14.02 0.86
C THR A 87 4.64 12.87 -0.03
N VAL A 88 5.55 12.48 -0.92
CA VAL A 88 5.56 11.17 -1.55
C VAL A 88 6.76 10.42 -1.00
N SER A 89 6.53 9.35 -0.26
CA SER A 89 7.62 8.48 0.16
C SER A 89 8.13 7.70 -1.05
N ASP A 90 9.45 7.59 -1.17
CA ASP A 90 10.10 6.76 -2.17
C ASP A 90 10.90 5.66 -1.47
N ILE A 91 10.39 4.43 -1.51
CA ILE A 91 10.95 3.31 -0.76
C ILE A 91 11.35 2.15 -1.68
N PRO A 92 12.40 1.39 -1.35
CA PRO A 92 12.71 0.17 -2.08
C PRO A 92 11.61 -0.88 -1.86
N ILE A 93 11.28 -1.66 -2.89
CA ILE A 93 10.47 -2.86 -2.74
C ILE A 93 11.40 -3.98 -2.24
N PRO A 94 11.16 -4.55 -1.03
CA PRO A 94 11.98 -5.64 -0.52
C PRO A 94 11.96 -6.85 -1.46
N ARG A 95 13.07 -7.59 -1.57
CA ARG A 95 13.10 -8.80 -2.39
C ARG A 95 12.30 -9.92 -1.75
#